data_AF-A0A7Y2BFB0-F1
#
_entry.id   AF-A0A7Y2BFB0-F1
#
_cell.length_a   1.000
_cell.length_b   1.000
_cell.length_c   1.000
_cell.angle_alpha   90.00
_cell.angle_beta   90.00
_cell.angle_gamma   90.00
#
_symmetry.space_group_name_H-M   'P 1'
#
loop_
_entity.id
_entity.type
_entity.pdbx_description
1 polymer ?
#
loop_
_entity_poly.entity_id
_entity_poly.type
_entity_poly.pdbx_seq_one_letter_code
_entity_poly.pdbx_strand_id
1 'polypeptide(L)'
;MLKLTINYSQDVDTVYRFVTDPEQIKRRCEASGERNVRIQVEESGGTKIITSTREIDSDLPAFAKKLFSATNTIVERREWRDAGEKKTCKSHIDVLGTPGEIDSNVTISPNGSGCTYDVEFEATAKVPLIRKKLEAFVEKTTMEGMRDEHDYNQRTLGEAG
;
A
#
# COMPACT_ATOMS: atom_id res chain seq x y z
N MET A 1 -5.63 12.59 -8.28
CA MET A 1 -5.70 11.19 -7.82
C MET A 1 -5.48 10.24 -8.98
N LEU A 2 -4.44 9.41 -8.85
CA LEU A 2 -4.14 8.30 -9.74
C LEU A 2 -5.00 7.11 -9.37
N LYS A 3 -5.26 6.22 -10.34
CA LYS A 3 -6.08 5.03 -10.15
C LYS A 3 -5.35 3.78 -10.61
N LEU A 4 -5.54 2.69 -9.88
CA LEU A 4 -5.06 1.36 -10.22
C LEU A 4 -6.16 0.34 -9.90
N THR A 5 -6.46 -0.53 -10.86
CA THR A 5 -7.39 -1.64 -10.68
C THR A 5 -6.64 -2.94 -10.85
N ILE A 6 -6.73 -3.81 -9.86
CA ILE A 6 -6.16 -5.16 -9.88
C ILE A 6 -7.31 -6.16 -9.88
N ASN A 7 -7.24 -7.18 -10.75
CA ASN A 7 -8.25 -8.24 -10.81
C ASN A 7 -7.75 -9.47 -10.04
N TYR A 8 -8.61 -10.06 -9.23
CA TYR A 8 -8.37 -11.35 -8.60
C TYR A 8 -9.43 -12.35 -9.07
N SER A 9 -9.03 -13.61 -9.25
CA SER A 9 -9.97 -14.72 -9.50
C SER A 9 -10.66 -15.20 -8.23
N GLN A 10 -10.10 -14.87 -7.06
CA GLN A 10 -10.70 -15.15 -5.77
C GLN A 10 -11.82 -14.16 -5.44
N ASP A 11 -12.71 -14.56 -4.54
CA ASP A 11 -13.77 -13.70 -4.03
C ASP A 11 -13.25 -12.59 -3.10
N VAL A 12 -14.13 -11.64 -2.79
CA VAL A 12 -13.84 -10.46 -1.96
C VAL A 12 -13.29 -10.87 -0.58
N ASP A 13 -13.89 -11.85 0.08
CA ASP A 13 -13.53 -12.24 1.44
C ASP A 13 -12.17 -12.95 1.48
N THR A 14 -11.84 -13.73 0.46
CA THR A 14 -10.55 -14.40 0.33
C THR A 14 -9.43 -13.40 0.12
N VAL A 15 -9.60 -12.45 -0.83
CA VAL A 15 -8.61 -11.39 -1.05
C VAL A 15 -8.50 -10.51 0.18
N TYR A 16 -9.62 -10.10 0.79
CA TYR A 16 -9.62 -9.30 2.01
C TYR A 16 -8.89 -9.97 3.17
N ARG A 17 -9.17 -11.25 3.42
CA ARG A 17 -8.48 -12.02 4.46
C ARG A 17 -6.98 -12.05 4.21
N PHE A 18 -6.56 -12.28 2.97
CA PHE A 18 -5.15 -12.34 2.61
C PHE A 18 -4.43 -11.00 2.77
N VAL A 19 -4.97 -9.91 2.22
CA VAL A 19 -4.34 -8.57 2.27
C VAL A 19 -4.43 -7.90 3.65
N THR A 20 -5.17 -8.50 4.59
CA THR A 20 -5.26 -8.06 5.99
C THR A 20 -4.66 -9.05 6.99
N ASP A 21 -4.01 -10.10 6.50
CA ASP A 21 -3.30 -11.08 7.34
C ASP A 21 -1.88 -10.54 7.64
N PRO A 22 -1.53 -10.35 8.93
CA PRO A 22 -0.24 -9.76 9.30
C PRO A 22 0.96 -10.62 8.88
N GLU A 23 0.83 -11.94 8.83
CA GLU A 23 1.90 -12.83 8.37
C GLU A 23 2.10 -12.72 6.85
N GLN A 24 1.00 -12.66 6.09
CA GLN A 24 1.08 -12.49 4.63
C GLN A 24 1.65 -11.13 4.24
N ILE A 25 1.20 -10.07 4.92
CA ILE A 25 1.76 -8.72 4.73
C ILE A 25 3.26 -8.75 5.01
N LYS A 26 3.69 -9.34 6.14
CA LYS A 26 5.10 -9.41 6.50
C LYS A 26 5.93 -10.19 5.46
N ARG A 27 5.46 -11.37 5.04
CA ARG A 27 6.14 -12.21 4.03
C ARG A 27 6.31 -11.46 2.71
N ARG A 28 5.27 -10.78 2.27
CA ARG A 28 5.30 -9.95 1.06
C ARG A 28 6.29 -8.80 1.18
N CYS A 29 6.28 -8.06 2.29
CA CYS A 29 7.26 -7.00 2.56
C CYS A 29 8.70 -7.52 2.48
N GLU A 30 8.98 -8.65 3.13
CA GLU A 30 10.30 -9.30 3.10
C GLU A 30 10.67 -9.79 1.69
N ALA A 31 9.72 -10.33 0.93
CA ALA A 31 9.92 -10.76 -0.45
C ALA A 31 10.22 -9.58 -1.40
N SER A 32 9.70 -8.39 -1.10
CA SER A 32 10.02 -7.13 -1.80
C SER A 32 11.35 -6.50 -1.34
N GLY A 33 12.08 -7.16 -0.45
CA GLY A 33 13.37 -6.66 0.07
C GLY A 33 13.24 -5.61 1.17
N GLU A 34 12.03 -5.37 1.68
CA GLU A 34 11.81 -4.45 2.81
C GLU A 34 12.33 -5.07 4.12
N ARG A 35 12.93 -4.25 4.98
CA ARG A 35 13.57 -4.69 6.23
C ARG A 35 12.86 -4.16 7.46
N ASN A 36 13.21 -4.71 8.62
CA ASN A 36 12.70 -4.27 9.93
C ASN A 36 11.16 -4.20 9.99
N VAL A 37 10.50 -5.13 9.29
CA VAL A 37 9.05 -5.15 9.11
C VAL A 37 8.35 -5.47 10.43
N ARG A 38 7.48 -4.57 10.86
CA ARG A 38 6.60 -4.71 12.03
C ARG A 38 5.17 -4.46 11.60
N ILE A 39 4.28 -5.39 11.93
CA ILE A 39 2.84 -5.29 11.64
C ILE A 39 2.09 -5.27 12.97
N GLN A 40 1.22 -4.29 13.15
CA GLN A 40 0.32 -4.16 14.27
C GLN A 40 -1.11 -4.17 13.75
N VAL A 41 -1.98 -4.92 14.41
CA VAL A 41 -3.39 -5.03 14.07
C VAL A 41 -4.21 -4.66 15.27
N GLU A 42 -5.16 -3.76 15.07
CA GLU A 42 -6.13 -3.32 16.06
C GLU A 42 -7.53 -3.46 15.46
N GLU A 43 -8.49 -3.88 16.27
CA GLU A 43 -9.90 -3.92 15.85
C GLU A 43 -10.73 -3.13 16.85
N SER A 44 -11.48 -2.14 16.35
CA SER A 44 -12.32 -1.29 17.18
C SER A 44 -13.51 -0.78 16.37
N GLY A 45 -14.73 -0.92 16.94
CA GLY A 45 -15.95 -0.36 16.37
C GLY A 45 -16.24 -0.79 14.92
N GLY A 46 -15.95 -2.05 14.56
CA GLY A 46 -16.12 -2.55 13.20
C GLY A 46 -15.10 -2.03 12.18
N THR A 47 -14.01 -1.41 12.64
CA THR A 47 -12.88 -1.01 11.82
C THR A 47 -11.67 -1.88 12.18
N LYS A 48 -11.04 -2.49 11.18
CA LYS A 48 -9.76 -3.19 11.31
C LYS A 48 -8.64 -2.26 10.88
N ILE A 49 -7.79 -1.90 11.80
CA ILE A 49 -6.68 -0.98 11.61
C ILE A 49 -5.40 -1.80 11.54
N ILE A 50 -4.66 -1.65 10.45
CA ILE A 50 -3.35 -2.29 10.27
C ILE A 50 -2.32 -1.17 10.14
N THR A 51 -1.34 -1.18 11.05
CA THR A 51 -0.18 -0.30 10.96
C THR A 51 1.03 -1.16 10.62
N SER A 52 1.65 -0.87 9.47
CA SER A 52 2.94 -1.46 9.10
C SER A 52 4.05 -0.43 9.24
N THR A 53 5.18 -0.87 9.77
CA THR A 53 6.42 -0.09 9.80
C THR A 53 7.51 -0.92 9.15
N ARG A 54 8.21 -0.35 8.18
CA ARG A 54 9.24 -1.04 7.41
C ARG A 54 10.30 -0.07 6.90
N GLU A 55 11.48 -0.59 6.64
CA GLU A 55 12.57 0.15 5.99
C GLU A 55 12.71 -0.27 4.53
N ILE A 56 12.80 0.72 3.66
CA ILE A 56 13.00 0.53 2.23
C ILE A 56 14.33 1.17 1.82
N ASP A 57 15.11 0.47 1.02
CA ASP A 57 16.24 1.05 0.31
C ASP A 57 15.72 1.64 -1.00
N SER A 58 16.02 2.91 -1.28
CA SER A 58 15.49 3.65 -2.43
C SER A 58 16.61 4.15 -3.34
N ASP A 59 16.50 3.86 -4.64
CA ASP A 59 17.34 4.54 -5.63
C ASP A 59 16.77 5.93 -5.92
N LEU A 60 17.27 6.91 -5.18
CA LEU A 60 16.75 8.27 -5.23
C LEU A 60 17.38 9.06 -6.38
N PRO A 61 16.56 9.78 -7.18
CA PRO A 61 17.08 10.72 -8.15
C PRO A 61 17.81 11.86 -7.43
N ALA A 62 18.82 12.46 -8.08
CA ALA A 62 19.72 13.44 -7.46
C ALA A 62 19.00 14.63 -6.78
N PHE A 63 17.84 15.04 -7.30
CA PHE A 63 17.05 16.13 -6.73
C PHE A 63 16.36 15.74 -5.40
N ALA A 64 16.13 14.46 -5.14
CA ALA A 64 15.46 13.94 -3.95
C ALA A 64 16.44 13.58 -2.82
N LYS A 65 17.72 13.34 -3.14
CA LYS A 65 18.78 12.93 -2.17
C LYS A 65 19.02 13.91 -1.00
N LYS A 66 18.54 15.15 -1.08
CA LYS A 66 18.61 16.13 0.03
C LYS A 66 17.44 16.02 1.01
N LEU A 67 16.35 15.39 0.59
CA LEU A 67 15.10 15.28 1.36
C LEU A 67 14.84 13.85 1.85
N PHE A 68 15.39 12.86 1.16
CA PHE A 68 15.22 11.44 1.45
C PHE A 68 16.60 10.81 1.69
N SER A 69 16.64 9.83 2.58
CA SER A 69 17.82 9.02 2.85
C SER A 69 17.89 7.84 1.88
N ALA A 70 19.06 7.22 1.73
CA ALA A 70 19.18 5.99 0.94
C ALA A 70 18.29 4.86 1.49
N THR A 71 18.16 4.80 2.82
CA THR A 71 17.21 3.94 3.53
C THR A 71 16.18 4.84 4.22
N ASN A 72 14.89 4.62 3.96
CA ASN A 72 13.80 5.38 4.58
C ASN A 72 12.87 4.46 5.36
N THR A 73 12.36 4.95 6.49
CA THR A 73 11.33 4.25 7.26
C THR A 73 9.95 4.68 6.78
N ILE A 74 9.14 3.72 6.37
CA ILE A 74 7.75 3.90 5.98
C ILE A 74 6.86 3.48 7.13
N VAL A 75 5.89 4.32 7.47
CA VAL A 75 4.77 3.96 8.34
C VAL A 75 3.50 4.06 7.53
N GLU A 76 2.82 2.94 7.35
CA GLU A 76 1.55 2.88 6.63
C GLU A 76 0.45 2.42 7.56
N ARG A 77 -0.62 3.20 7.62
CA ARG A 77 -1.84 2.87 8.33
C ARG A 77 -2.94 2.58 7.31
N ARG A 78 -3.60 1.43 7.44
CA ARG A 78 -4.77 1.01 6.62
C ARG A 78 -5.96 0.78 7.54
N GLU A 79 -7.06 1.50 7.33
CA GLU A 79 -8.31 1.38 8.10
C GLU A 79 -9.39 0.73 7.26
N TRP A 80 -9.57 -0.58 7.44
CA TRP A 80 -10.54 -1.40 6.73
C TRP A 80 -11.91 -1.40 7.40
N ARG A 81 -12.96 -1.38 6.58
CA ARG A 81 -14.36 -1.49 6.99
C ARG A 81 -15.14 -2.37 6.03
N ASP A 82 -16.08 -3.11 6.59
CA ASP A 82 -17.13 -3.78 5.84
C ASP A 82 -18.12 -2.77 5.25
N ALA A 83 -18.52 -3.00 4.00
CA ALA A 83 -19.46 -2.15 3.27
C ALA A 83 -20.42 -3.02 2.43
N GLY A 84 -21.11 -3.95 3.10
CA GLY A 84 -21.99 -4.93 2.45
C GLY A 84 -21.16 -6.01 1.73
N GLU A 85 -21.39 -6.19 0.42
CA GLU A 85 -20.62 -7.12 -0.44
C GLU A 85 -19.20 -6.63 -0.76
N LYS A 86 -18.83 -5.44 -0.26
CA LYS A 86 -17.55 -4.78 -0.51
C LYS A 86 -16.75 -4.63 0.77
N LYS A 87 -15.43 -4.46 0.61
CA LYS A 87 -14.55 -3.94 1.66
C LYS A 87 -14.02 -2.58 1.22
N THR A 88 -13.94 -1.63 2.15
CA THR A 88 -13.35 -0.32 1.90
C THR A 88 -12.21 -0.07 2.85
N CYS A 89 -11.19 0.65 2.40
CA CYS A 89 -10.08 1.05 3.24
C CYS A 89 -9.65 2.49 2.96
N LYS A 90 -9.41 3.23 4.04
CA LYS A 90 -8.65 4.48 3.97
C LYS A 90 -7.22 4.19 4.42
N SER A 91 -6.25 4.66 3.67
CA SER A 91 -4.84 4.48 4.02
C SER A 91 -4.07 5.78 3.95
N HIS A 92 -3.13 5.90 4.88
CA HIS A 92 -2.19 7.00 4.98
C HIS A 92 -0.78 6.42 5.12
N ILE A 93 0.16 6.93 4.35
CA ILE A 93 1.56 6.54 4.35
C ILE A 93 2.41 7.77 4.66
N ASP A 94 3.23 7.64 5.69
CA ASP A 94 4.26 8.61 6.06
C ASP A 94 5.63 8.01 5.76
N VAL A 95 6.48 8.80 5.08
CA VAL A 95 7.90 8.51 4.92
C VAL A 95 8.66 9.35 5.94
N LEU A 96 9.03 8.71 7.06
CA LEU A 96 9.48 9.40 8.26
C LEU A 96 10.69 10.30 7.97
N GLY A 97 10.62 11.54 8.45
CA GLY A 97 11.68 12.54 8.31
C GLY A 97 11.70 13.23 6.94
N THR A 98 10.73 12.94 6.07
CA THR A 98 10.60 13.57 4.75
C THR A 98 9.33 14.43 4.69
N PRO A 99 9.22 15.36 3.72
CA PRO A 99 8.02 16.19 3.57
C PRO A 99 6.94 15.53 2.71
N GLY A 100 7.02 14.22 2.45
CA GLY A 100 6.13 13.47 1.56
C GLY A 100 5.18 12.56 2.32
N GLU A 101 3.90 12.60 1.94
CA GLU A 101 2.85 11.70 2.42
C GLU A 101 2.02 11.16 1.25
N ILE A 102 1.42 9.99 1.42
CA ILE A 102 0.50 9.40 0.43
C ILE A 102 -0.81 9.06 1.13
N ASP A 103 -1.91 9.53 0.57
CA ASP A 103 -3.24 9.13 0.98
C ASP A 103 -3.86 8.26 -0.11
N SER A 104 -4.57 7.21 0.30
CA SER A 104 -5.29 6.36 -0.63
C SER A 104 -6.62 5.86 -0.09
N ASN A 105 -7.54 5.60 -1.01
CA ASN A 105 -8.78 4.87 -0.77
C ASN A 105 -8.75 3.58 -1.57
N VAL A 106 -9.11 2.49 -0.93
CA VAL A 106 -9.17 1.17 -1.53
C VAL A 106 -10.59 0.64 -1.46
N THR A 107 -11.05 -0.01 -2.52
CA THR A 107 -12.29 -0.78 -2.54
C THR A 107 -12.04 -2.17 -3.09
N ILE A 108 -12.50 -3.21 -2.38
CA ILE A 108 -12.58 -4.57 -2.90
C ILE A 108 -14.04 -4.85 -3.23
N SER A 109 -14.36 -5.15 -4.49
CA SER A 109 -15.74 -5.37 -4.97
C SER A 109 -15.86 -6.63 -5.81
N PRO A 110 -17.02 -7.34 -5.78
CA PRO A 110 -17.26 -8.45 -6.71
C PRO A 110 -17.24 -7.98 -8.16
N ASN A 111 -16.73 -8.82 -9.07
CA ASN A 111 -16.71 -8.53 -10.52
C ASN A 111 -17.38 -9.62 -11.37
N GLY A 112 -18.11 -10.54 -10.75
CA GLY A 112 -18.83 -11.64 -11.40
C GLY A 112 -18.04 -12.95 -11.51
N SER A 113 -16.72 -12.90 -11.61
CA SER A 113 -15.84 -14.09 -11.68
C SER A 113 -14.74 -14.11 -10.61
N GLY A 114 -14.85 -13.24 -9.61
CA GLY A 114 -13.84 -12.97 -8.58
C GLY A 114 -14.10 -11.57 -8.00
N CYS A 115 -13.05 -10.78 -7.82
CA CYS A 115 -13.18 -9.40 -7.36
C CYS A 115 -12.17 -8.44 -8.01
N THR A 116 -12.47 -7.14 -7.96
CA THR A 116 -11.49 -6.07 -8.18
C THR A 116 -10.94 -5.58 -6.85
N TYR A 117 -9.68 -5.15 -6.86
CA TYR A 117 -9.04 -4.34 -5.84
C TYR A 117 -8.69 -2.99 -6.48
N ASP A 118 -9.52 -2.00 -6.22
CA ASP A 118 -9.44 -0.66 -6.80
C ASP A 118 -8.77 0.29 -5.81
N VAL A 119 -7.73 0.98 -6.26
CA VAL A 119 -6.96 1.94 -5.48
C VAL A 119 -7.05 3.32 -6.12
N GLU A 120 -7.41 4.33 -5.34
CA GLU A 120 -7.29 5.73 -5.70
C GLU A 120 -6.33 6.41 -4.74
N PHE A 121 -5.26 7.02 -5.23
CA PHE A 121 -4.24 7.60 -4.37
C PHE A 121 -3.69 8.92 -4.90
N GLU A 122 -3.06 9.68 -4.01
CA GLU A 122 -2.32 10.90 -4.34
C GLU A 122 -1.12 11.05 -3.41
N ALA A 123 0.00 11.55 -3.95
CA ALA A 123 1.14 11.93 -3.14
C ALA A 123 1.14 13.45 -2.93
N THR A 124 1.37 13.88 -1.70
CA THR A 124 1.51 15.29 -1.34
C THR A 124 2.91 15.56 -0.83
N ALA A 125 3.55 16.62 -1.35
CA ALA A 125 4.85 17.06 -0.87
C ALA A 125 4.83 18.50 -0.34
N LYS A 126 5.29 18.70 0.90
CA LYS A 126 5.32 20.00 1.59
C LYS A 126 6.61 20.81 1.26
N VAL A 127 6.94 20.95 -0.03
CA VAL A 127 8.17 21.65 -0.50
C VAL A 127 7.92 22.59 -1.70
N PRO A 128 7.94 23.93 -1.56
CA PRO A 128 7.43 24.84 -2.59
C PRO A 128 8.05 24.73 -3.99
N LEU A 129 9.39 24.68 -4.09
CA LEU A 129 10.09 24.81 -5.39
C LEU A 129 10.12 23.52 -6.21
N ILE A 130 10.10 22.37 -5.55
CA ILE A 130 10.23 21.05 -6.20
C ILE A 130 9.01 20.16 -5.99
N ARG A 131 7.92 20.69 -5.41
CA ARG A 131 6.67 19.99 -5.08
C ARG A 131 6.23 19.04 -6.17
N LYS A 132 5.87 19.57 -7.35
CA LYS A 132 5.31 18.79 -8.45
C LYS A 132 6.24 17.68 -8.94
N LYS A 133 7.54 17.94 -8.96
CA LYS A 133 8.54 16.96 -9.40
C LYS A 133 8.70 15.83 -8.38
N LEU A 134 8.63 16.17 -7.10
CA LEU A 134 8.69 15.19 -6.02
C LEU A 134 7.41 14.36 -5.94
N GLU A 135 6.24 15.00 -6.01
CA GLU A 135 4.93 14.33 -6.06
C GLU A 135 4.88 13.33 -7.21
N ALA A 136 5.25 13.74 -8.43
CA ALA A 136 5.28 12.84 -9.59
C ALA A 136 6.27 11.66 -9.42
N PHE A 137 7.40 11.88 -8.74
CA PHE A 137 8.35 10.79 -8.44
C PHE A 137 7.77 9.81 -7.42
N VAL A 138 7.22 10.31 -6.32
CA VAL A 138 6.58 9.47 -5.29
C VAL A 138 5.41 8.70 -5.90
N GLU A 139 4.54 9.36 -6.65
CA GLU A 139 3.40 8.74 -7.34
C GLU A 139 3.82 7.59 -8.25
N LYS A 140 4.88 7.81 -9.05
CA LYS A 140 5.41 6.78 -9.95
C LYS A 140 5.93 5.57 -9.15
N THR A 141 6.81 5.81 -8.17
CA THR A 141 7.41 4.74 -7.36
C THR A 141 6.35 3.98 -6.56
N THR A 142 5.33 4.68 -6.02
CA THR A 142 4.20 4.06 -5.34
C THR A 142 3.38 3.19 -6.29
N MET A 143 3.12 3.64 -7.52
CA MET A 143 2.40 2.83 -8.51
C MET A 143 3.18 1.57 -8.90
N GLU A 144 4.50 1.66 -9.05
CA GLU A 144 5.37 0.51 -9.31
C GLU A 144 5.32 -0.46 -8.12
N GLY A 145 5.51 0.03 -6.89
CA GLY A 145 5.43 -0.80 -5.68
C GLY A 145 4.07 -1.46 -5.47
N MET A 146 2.96 -0.78 -5.78
CA MET A 146 1.62 -1.38 -5.73
C MET A 146 1.46 -2.51 -6.75
N ARG A 147 2.02 -2.37 -7.96
CA ARG A 147 1.99 -3.45 -8.95
C ARG A 147 2.77 -4.66 -8.46
N ASP A 148 3.98 -4.45 -7.95
CA ASP A 148 4.81 -5.52 -7.40
C ASP A 148 4.14 -6.21 -6.19
N GLU A 149 3.51 -5.44 -5.30
CA GLU A 149 2.70 -5.92 -4.17
C GLU A 149 1.63 -6.91 -4.66
N HIS A 150 0.88 -6.49 -5.68
CA HIS A 150 -0.26 -7.23 -6.17
C HIS A 150 0.13 -8.42 -7.06
N ASP A 151 1.20 -8.34 -7.84
CA ASP A 151 1.77 -9.45 -8.60
C ASP A 151 2.28 -10.56 -7.66
N TYR A 152 2.86 -10.19 -6.51
CA TYR A 152 3.18 -11.16 -5.45
C TYR A 152 1.91 -11.80 -4.89
N ASN A 153 0.93 -10.99 -4.47
CA ASN A 153 -0.30 -11.49 -3.85
C ASN A 153 -1.07 -12.44 -4.76
N GLN A 154 -1.20 -12.12 -6.04
CA GLN A 154 -1.88 -12.96 -7.03
C GLN A 154 -1.21 -14.32 -7.21
N ARG A 155 0.13 -14.36 -7.26
CA ARG A 155 0.89 -15.62 -7.33
C ARG A 155 0.67 -16.47 -6.09
N THR A 156 0.83 -15.87 -4.90
CA THR A 156 0.65 -16.59 -3.63
C THR A 156 -0.78 -17.12 -3.45
N LEU A 157 -1.79 -16.34 -3.83
CA LEU A 157 -3.19 -16.77 -3.80
C LEU A 157 -3.50 -17.85 -4.85
N GLY A 158 -2.82 -17.85 -5.99
CA GLY A 158 -2.95 -18.87 -7.02
C GLY A 158 -2.32 -20.21 -6.66
N GLU A 159 -1.24 -20.21 -5.87
CA GLU A 159 -0.57 -21.43 -5.39
C GLU A 159 -1.28 -22.10 -4.20
N ALA A 160 -2.14 -21.36 -3.49
CA ALA A 160 -2.88 -21.83 -2.34
C ALA A 160 -4.23 -22.50 -2.68
N GLY A 161 -4.62 -22.52 -3.96
CA GLY A 161 -5.84 -23.14 -4.47
C GLY A 161 -5.55 -24.43 -5.24
#